data_AF-A0A1Y3AVK2-F1
#
_entry.id   AF-A0A1Y3AVK2-F1
#
_cell.length_a   1.000
_cell.length_b   1.000
_cell.length_c   1.000
_cell.angle_alpha   90.00
_cell.angle_beta   90.00
_cell.angle_gamma   90.00
#
_symmetry.space_group_name_H-M   'P 1'
#
loop_
_entity.id
_entity.type
_entity.pdbx_description
1 polymer ?
#
loop_
_entity_poly.entity_id
_entity_poly.type
_entity_poly.pdbx_seq_one_letter_code
_entity_poly.pdbx_strand_id
1 'polypeptide(L)'
;METGEEKVILERDLESTQDTLGQSQKDWFYQQCQMDRADGKTASYACQRALVEDSYFKQLKLDIEYDGISDKVLNMTNKIATAAKVAYYSHLDENQMVENEEGKVKITVQYSTRFANAPMVNVEVKTPKQNVCFKKVYTPYFRPVSALYSTKQVYKNLLTAYESTDRCSMMEDYIRTFDNVSVELPDSTCQYLLAKDCSSYERFSILARQLDTETKTKEATIYVDGKEIVLTPPTSENSAEIRVDGEVKELKASDALVMSDKKLTIYVRETSSPTSSPMVVLEHEQHDFTVLYDGKNIEVKVGQQYKGETCGICGDNNHESDDEFTGPDTCQYQNSEDFINSYGMAGQHCQRSPRTKGAKICSKKESTINKYVSPKYRSLALMIGEYKSQQKTNRMNQIERRAQQEEMARAQQKLLEQALARQQQQQKNEAIKDKSESIKDEIQRYRTISIRHGDRYCFSTQPVLACIEGQSRPTELRPQLLQFHCLPTHSVSAQRLVEQSQYRVLEIFGKKPAELALSLQVPVACQKA
;
A
#
# COMPACT_ATOMS: atom_id res chain seq x y z
N MET A 1 -17.85 30.33 -44.51
CA MET A 1 -18.00 29.15 -43.64
C MET A 1 -16.75 29.10 -42.78
N GLU A 2 -16.74 29.91 -41.73
CA GLU A 2 -15.66 29.91 -40.73
C GLU A 2 -16.16 29.07 -39.57
N THR A 3 -15.55 27.90 -39.37
CA THR A 3 -15.75 27.06 -38.21
C THR A 3 -14.98 27.70 -37.06
N GLY A 4 -15.70 28.39 -36.16
CA GLY A 4 -15.12 28.94 -34.93
C GLY A 4 -14.56 27.82 -34.06
N GLU A 5 -13.29 27.94 -33.68
CA GLU A 5 -12.64 27.05 -32.73
C GLU A 5 -13.25 27.28 -31.34
N GLU A 6 -14.02 26.32 -30.82
CA GLU A 6 -14.46 26.30 -29.41
C GLU A 6 -13.21 26.17 -28.51
N LYS A 7 -12.79 27.27 -27.89
CA LYS A 7 -11.69 27.29 -26.93
C LYS A 7 -12.24 27.02 -25.53
N VAL A 8 -12.15 25.77 -25.08
CA VAL A 8 -12.46 25.38 -23.69
C VAL A 8 -11.14 25.25 -22.93
N ILE A 9 -10.86 26.20 -22.03
CA ILE A 9 -9.71 26.12 -21.13
C ILE A 9 -10.20 25.48 -19.83
N LEU A 10 -9.60 24.33 -19.49
CA LEU A 10 -9.85 23.61 -18.23
C LEU A 10 -8.67 23.85 -17.30
N GLU A 11 -8.81 24.81 -16.39
CA GLU A 11 -7.85 24.97 -15.29
C GLU A 11 -8.28 24.09 -14.11
N ARG A 12 -7.34 23.28 -13.61
CA ARG A 12 -7.56 22.35 -12.50
C ARG A 12 -6.68 22.75 -11.33
N ASP A 13 -7.27 23.38 -10.33
CA ASP A 13 -6.60 23.69 -9.08
C ASP A 13 -6.89 22.59 -8.04
N LEU A 14 -5.84 21.85 -7.69
CA LEU A 14 -5.86 20.81 -6.66
C LEU A 14 -5.21 21.37 -5.39
N GLU A 15 -6.02 21.85 -4.45
CA GLU A 15 -5.52 22.38 -3.17
C GLU A 15 -5.38 21.26 -2.14
N SER A 16 -4.15 21.03 -1.65
CA SER A 16 -3.92 20.35 -0.37
C SER A 16 -3.94 21.40 0.74
N THR A 17 -5.04 21.52 1.47
CA THR A 17 -5.07 22.41 2.64
C THR A 17 -4.34 21.74 3.82
N GLN A 18 -3.29 22.41 4.30
CA GLN A 18 -2.68 22.11 5.60
C GLN A 18 -3.75 22.21 6.70
N ASP A 19 -3.81 21.18 7.55
CA ASP A 19 -4.83 20.95 8.56
C ASP A 19 -5.06 22.14 9.52
N THR A 20 -6.28 22.65 9.54
CA THR A 20 -6.88 23.37 10.69
C THR A 20 -7.94 22.49 11.38
N LEU A 21 -7.60 21.22 11.63
CA LEU A 21 -8.38 20.34 12.51
C LEU A 21 -7.56 20.04 13.77
N GLY A 22 -8.12 20.34 14.94
CA GLY A 22 -7.48 20.16 16.24
C GLY A 22 -7.06 18.71 16.50
N GLN A 23 -5.98 18.55 17.28
CA GLN A 23 -5.31 17.28 17.64
C GLN A 23 -6.25 16.17 18.17
N SER A 24 -7.43 16.55 18.67
CA SER A 24 -8.47 15.67 19.22
C SER A 24 -9.31 14.90 18.18
N GLN A 25 -9.15 15.16 16.88
CA GLN A 25 -10.06 14.63 15.84
C GLN A 25 -9.40 13.82 14.71
N LYS A 26 -8.08 13.57 14.79
CA LYS A 26 -7.37 12.78 13.77
C LYS A 26 -7.48 11.29 14.05
N ASP A 27 -7.66 10.48 13.01
CA ASP A 27 -7.72 9.03 13.10
C ASP A 27 -6.46 8.42 13.75
N TRP A 28 -6.60 7.23 14.34
CA TRP A 28 -5.55 6.57 15.14
C TRP A 28 -4.19 6.48 14.43
N PHE A 29 -4.18 6.26 13.11
CA PHE A 29 -2.96 6.06 12.34
C PHE A 29 -2.14 7.35 12.19
N TYR A 30 -2.77 8.53 12.25
CA TYR A 30 -2.06 9.80 12.30
C TYR A 30 -1.33 9.99 13.62
N GLN A 31 -1.97 9.63 14.73
CA GLN A 31 -1.38 9.73 16.06
C GLN A 31 -0.26 8.70 16.22
N GLN A 32 -0.50 7.44 15.82
CA GLN A 32 0.51 6.39 15.85
C GLN A 32 1.70 6.72 14.94
N CYS A 33 1.48 7.29 13.75
CA CYS A 33 2.60 7.70 12.90
C CYS A 33 3.47 8.81 13.53
N GLN A 34 2.87 9.73 14.30
CA GLN A 34 3.66 10.75 15.00
C GLN A 34 4.56 10.13 16.07
N MET A 35 4.05 9.16 16.82
CA MET A 35 4.83 8.37 17.79
C MET A 35 5.94 7.59 17.07
N ASP A 36 5.61 6.87 16.01
CA ASP A 36 6.57 6.09 15.23
C ASP A 36 7.67 6.96 14.62
N ARG A 37 7.35 8.19 14.17
CA ARG A 37 8.34 9.15 13.67
C ARG A 37 9.26 9.68 14.78
N ALA A 38 8.73 9.91 15.99
CA ALA A 38 9.54 10.32 17.14
C ALA A 38 10.56 9.23 17.52
N ASP A 39 10.19 7.97 17.33
CA ASP A 39 11.01 6.77 17.51
C ASP A 39 11.97 6.47 16.34
N GLY A 40 11.97 7.27 15.26
CA GLY A 40 12.77 7.02 14.06
C GLY A 40 12.21 5.95 13.11
N LYS A 41 11.02 5.40 13.38
CA LYS A 41 10.31 4.39 12.56
C LYS A 41 9.43 5.06 11.49
N THR A 42 10.03 5.85 10.62
CA THR A 42 9.31 6.71 9.66
C THR A 42 8.51 5.95 8.58
N ALA A 43 8.82 4.67 8.36
CA ALA A 43 8.17 3.81 7.36
C ALA A 43 7.15 2.83 7.95
N SER A 44 6.70 3.03 9.19
CA SER A 44 5.68 2.18 9.82
C SER A 44 4.38 2.13 9.00
N TYR A 45 3.56 1.10 9.18
CA TYR A 45 2.25 1.04 8.52
C TYR A 45 1.36 2.22 8.87
N ALA A 46 1.37 2.68 10.13
CA ALA A 46 0.62 3.87 10.52
C ALA A 46 1.05 5.08 9.68
N CYS A 47 2.35 5.23 9.43
CA CYS A 47 2.87 6.26 8.55
C CYS A 47 2.59 6.04 7.07
N GLN A 48 2.64 4.80 6.57
CA GLN A 48 2.28 4.48 5.19
C GLN A 48 0.78 4.77 4.94
N ARG A 49 -0.08 4.40 5.89
CA ARG A 49 -1.52 4.67 5.83
C ARG A 49 -1.81 6.17 5.93
N ALA A 50 -1.17 6.88 6.84
CA ALA A 50 -1.26 8.34 6.94
C ALA A 50 -0.85 9.01 5.62
N LEU A 51 0.27 8.58 5.03
CA LEU A 51 0.76 9.06 3.75
C LEU A 51 -0.24 8.81 2.60
N VAL A 52 -0.85 7.62 2.57
CA VAL A 52 -1.86 7.28 1.56
C VAL A 52 -3.12 8.11 1.73
N GLU A 53 -3.62 8.31 2.95
CA GLU A 53 -4.79 9.14 3.22
C GLU A 53 -4.52 10.62 2.88
N ASP A 54 -3.33 11.13 3.22
CA ASP A 54 -2.91 12.49 2.87
C ASP A 54 -2.68 12.68 1.37
N SER A 55 -2.48 11.59 0.62
CA SER A 55 -2.34 11.66 -0.83
C SER A 55 -3.64 11.99 -1.54
N TYR A 56 -4.80 11.75 -0.90
CA TYR A 56 -6.10 11.99 -1.51
C TYR A 56 -6.48 13.46 -1.41
N PHE A 57 -6.81 14.05 -2.56
CA PHE A 57 -7.26 15.44 -2.61
C PHE A 57 -8.65 15.57 -1.97
N LYS A 58 -8.73 16.37 -0.90
CA LYS A 58 -10.00 16.67 -0.20
C LYS A 58 -10.94 17.56 -1.03
N GLN A 59 -10.41 18.26 -2.03
CA GLN A 59 -11.18 19.15 -2.89
C GLN A 59 -10.69 19.10 -4.34
N LEU A 60 -11.63 19.16 -5.27
CA LEU A 60 -11.39 19.34 -6.70
C LEU A 60 -12.07 20.64 -7.15
N LYS A 61 -11.32 21.58 -7.73
CA LYS A 61 -11.86 22.78 -8.38
C LYS A 61 -11.64 22.66 -9.88
N LEU A 62 -12.70 22.90 -10.64
CA LEU A 62 -12.68 22.96 -12.10
C LEU A 62 -13.20 24.34 -12.52
N ASP A 63 -12.33 25.14 -13.10
CA ASP A 63 -12.70 26.43 -13.69
C ASP A 63 -12.73 26.25 -15.21
N ILE A 64 -13.93 26.44 -15.77
CA ILE A 64 -14.24 26.23 -17.17
C ILE A 64 -14.53 27.59 -17.78
N GLU A 65 -13.66 28.04 -18.66
CA GLU A 65 -13.89 29.23 -19.50
C GLU A 65 -14.36 28.80 -20.88
N TYR A 66 -15.39 29.46 -21.40
CA TYR A 66 -15.99 29.16 -22.68
C TYR A 66 -16.39 30.43 -23.43
N ASP A 67 -16.30 30.37 -24.75
CA ASP A 67 -16.79 31.40 -25.66
C ASP A 67 -17.63 30.76 -26.77
N GLY A 68 -18.78 31.33 -27.08
CA GLY A 68 -19.65 30.87 -28.16
C GLY A 68 -20.09 29.40 -28.11
N ILE A 69 -20.77 28.95 -27.04
CA ILE A 69 -21.32 27.58 -26.96
C ILE A 69 -22.49 27.40 -27.92
N SER A 70 -22.47 26.33 -28.72
CA SER A 70 -23.61 25.99 -29.58
C SER A 70 -24.91 25.68 -28.81
N ASP A 71 -26.07 26.07 -29.36
CA ASP A 71 -27.38 25.85 -28.73
C ASP A 71 -27.65 24.38 -28.38
N LYS A 72 -27.08 23.44 -29.15
CA LYS A 72 -27.19 21.99 -28.89
C LYS A 72 -26.49 21.61 -27.59
N VAL A 73 -25.28 22.10 -27.37
CA VAL A 73 -24.51 21.84 -26.15
C VAL A 73 -25.18 22.50 -24.97
N LEU A 74 -25.64 23.75 -25.12
CA LEU A 74 -26.37 24.46 -24.06
C LEU A 74 -27.67 23.75 -23.64
N ASN A 75 -28.44 23.23 -24.60
CA ASN A 75 -29.66 22.48 -24.31
C ASN A 75 -29.34 21.13 -23.64
N MET A 76 -28.29 20.44 -24.09
CA MET A 76 -27.84 19.18 -23.48
C MET A 76 -27.37 19.38 -22.04
N THR A 77 -26.55 20.40 -21.77
CA THR A 77 -26.06 20.69 -20.41
C THR A 77 -27.20 21.12 -19.48
N ASN A 78 -28.16 21.91 -19.97
CA ASN A 78 -29.35 22.27 -19.20
C ASN A 78 -30.18 21.03 -18.83
N LYS A 79 -30.38 20.08 -19.75
CA LYS A 79 -31.07 18.82 -19.45
C LYS A 79 -30.36 18.00 -18.38
N ILE A 80 -29.03 17.89 -18.47
CA ILE A 80 -28.21 17.18 -17.47
C ILE A 80 -28.32 17.87 -16.10
N ALA A 81 -28.26 19.20 -16.07
CA ALA A 81 -28.41 19.98 -14.84
C ALA A 81 -29.80 19.78 -14.22
N THR A 82 -30.87 19.81 -15.03
CA THR A 82 -32.22 19.51 -14.55
C THR A 82 -32.34 18.09 -13.99
N ALA A 83 -31.80 17.10 -14.71
CA ALA A 83 -31.81 15.71 -14.25
C ALA A 83 -31.07 15.54 -12.91
N ALA A 84 -29.92 16.21 -12.74
CA ALA A 84 -29.18 16.20 -11.48
C ALA A 84 -29.95 16.87 -10.33
N LYS A 85 -30.58 18.03 -10.59
CA LYS A 85 -31.44 18.71 -9.60
C LYS A 85 -32.61 17.84 -9.15
N VAL A 86 -33.22 17.09 -10.07
CA VAL A 86 -34.31 16.16 -9.75
C VAL A 86 -33.79 14.96 -8.95
N ALA A 87 -32.71 14.32 -9.39
CA ALA A 87 -32.17 13.13 -8.75
C ALA A 87 -31.66 13.40 -7.32
N TYR A 88 -31.12 14.60 -7.08
CA TYR A 88 -30.53 14.99 -5.80
C TYR A 88 -31.27 16.14 -5.12
N TYR A 89 -32.58 16.26 -5.36
CA TYR A 89 -33.40 17.36 -4.84
C TYR A 89 -33.34 17.49 -3.31
N SER A 90 -33.29 16.37 -2.58
CA SER A 90 -33.16 16.36 -1.10
C SER A 90 -31.83 16.91 -0.58
N HIS A 91 -30.84 17.08 -1.46
CA HIS A 91 -29.50 17.58 -1.16
C HIS A 91 -29.28 18.98 -1.74
N LEU A 92 -30.24 19.52 -2.48
CA LEU A 92 -30.12 20.74 -3.26
C LEU A 92 -30.30 21.99 -2.38
N ASP A 93 -29.39 22.94 -2.56
CA ASP A 93 -29.44 24.31 -2.06
C ASP A 93 -29.10 25.22 -3.24
N GLU A 94 -30.05 26.05 -3.68
CA GLU A 94 -29.94 26.80 -4.93
C GLU A 94 -30.16 28.29 -4.69
N ASN A 95 -29.24 29.11 -5.21
CA ASN A 95 -29.37 30.56 -5.22
C ASN A 95 -29.37 31.07 -6.66
N GLN A 96 -30.49 31.67 -7.07
CA GLN A 96 -30.72 32.20 -8.42
C GLN A 96 -30.53 33.73 -8.51
N MET A 97 -30.24 34.41 -7.40
CA MET A 97 -30.02 35.87 -7.35
C MET A 97 -28.52 36.18 -7.27
N VAL A 98 -27.74 35.68 -8.22
CA VAL A 98 -26.27 35.84 -8.22
C VAL A 98 -25.81 36.23 -9.62
N GLU A 99 -25.01 37.28 -9.72
CA GLU A 99 -24.29 37.67 -10.94
C GLU A 99 -22.85 37.15 -10.84
N ASN A 100 -22.58 36.01 -11.47
CA ASN A 100 -21.22 35.49 -11.61
C ASN A 100 -20.64 35.89 -12.97
N GLU A 101 -19.31 35.75 -13.12
CA GLU A 101 -18.60 36.06 -14.37
C GLU A 101 -19.22 35.36 -15.59
N GLU A 102 -19.53 36.12 -16.63
CA GLU A 102 -20.09 35.60 -17.87
C GLU A 102 -19.04 34.78 -18.64
N GLY A 103 -19.46 33.72 -19.33
CA GLY A 103 -18.54 32.81 -20.02
C GLY A 103 -17.74 31.88 -19.10
N LYS A 104 -18.07 31.81 -17.80
CA LYS A 104 -17.37 30.92 -16.84
C LYS A 104 -18.31 30.00 -16.07
N VAL A 105 -17.88 28.75 -15.89
CA VAL A 105 -18.47 27.80 -14.95
C VAL A 105 -17.42 27.35 -13.95
N LYS A 106 -17.70 27.48 -12.66
CA LYS A 106 -16.83 26.95 -11.60
C LYS A 106 -17.49 25.76 -10.93
N ILE A 107 -16.82 24.62 -10.90
CA ILE A 107 -17.29 23.40 -10.24
C ILE A 107 -16.34 23.08 -9.10
N THR A 108 -16.88 23.02 -7.89
CA THR A 108 -16.14 22.64 -6.70
C THR A 108 -16.72 21.35 -6.13
N VAL A 109 -15.90 20.30 -6.02
CA VAL A 109 -16.26 19.04 -5.36
C VAL A 109 -15.44 18.92 -4.09
N GLN A 110 -16.09 18.87 -2.93
CA GLN A 110 -15.47 18.68 -1.62
C GLN A 110 -15.80 17.29 -1.10
N TYR A 111 -14.77 16.51 -0.79
CA TYR A 111 -14.92 15.17 -0.23
C TYR A 111 -15.00 15.25 1.30
N SER A 112 -15.96 14.52 1.88
CA SER A 112 -16.06 14.38 3.32
C SER A 112 -15.54 13.01 3.76
N THR A 113 -14.48 13.00 4.54
CA THR A 113 -13.92 11.81 5.19
C THR A 113 -14.54 11.53 6.56
N ARG A 114 -15.50 12.35 6.99
CA ARG A 114 -16.09 12.29 8.34
C ARG A 114 -16.89 11.00 8.59
N PHE A 115 -17.25 10.26 7.55
CA PHE A 115 -17.99 9.01 7.63
C PHE A 115 -17.18 7.89 6.95
N ALA A 116 -16.41 7.15 7.75
CA ALA A 116 -15.46 6.13 7.28
C ALA A 116 -16.06 5.07 6.32
N ASN A 117 -17.38 4.84 6.37
CA ASN A 117 -18.07 3.84 5.56
C ASN A 117 -19.12 4.43 4.59
N ALA A 118 -19.19 5.76 4.48
CA ALA A 118 -20.12 6.44 3.59
C ALA A 118 -19.44 7.63 2.91
N PRO A 119 -18.72 7.42 1.79
CA PRO A 119 -18.12 8.53 1.05
C PRO A 119 -19.22 9.51 0.64
N MET A 120 -19.10 10.74 1.12
CA MET A 120 -20.02 11.83 0.81
C MET A 120 -19.26 12.96 0.15
N VAL A 121 -19.91 13.64 -0.78
CA VAL A 121 -19.38 14.84 -1.43
C VAL A 121 -20.36 16.01 -1.29
N ASN A 122 -19.80 17.21 -1.20
CA ASN A 122 -20.51 18.43 -1.50
C ASN A 122 -20.08 18.89 -2.90
N VAL A 123 -21.06 19.17 -3.77
CA VAL A 123 -20.80 19.67 -5.12
C VAL A 123 -21.39 21.06 -5.24
N GLU A 124 -20.57 22.06 -5.55
CA GLU A 124 -21.00 23.41 -5.86
C GLU A 124 -20.73 23.69 -7.34
N VAL A 125 -21.74 24.17 -8.04
CA VAL A 125 -21.67 24.58 -9.45
C VAL A 125 -22.10 26.03 -9.55
N LYS A 126 -21.16 26.91 -9.88
CA LYS A 126 -21.42 28.33 -10.15
C LYS A 126 -21.46 28.54 -11.65
N THR A 127 -22.58 29.06 -12.14
CA THR A 127 -22.80 29.46 -13.53
C THR A 127 -23.08 30.95 -13.57
N PRO A 128 -23.04 31.64 -14.72
CA PRO A 128 -23.30 33.08 -14.78
C PRO A 128 -24.64 33.51 -14.16
N LYS A 129 -25.65 32.62 -14.15
CA LYS A 129 -27.02 32.92 -13.75
C LYS A 129 -27.46 32.33 -12.40
N GLN A 130 -26.69 31.41 -11.82
CA GLN A 130 -27.09 30.68 -10.62
C GLN A 130 -25.91 29.98 -9.95
N ASN A 131 -26.02 29.79 -8.64
CA ASN A 131 -25.20 28.90 -7.83
C ASN A 131 -26.03 27.71 -7.36
N VAL A 132 -25.58 26.50 -7.69
CA VAL A 132 -26.25 25.25 -7.35
C VAL A 132 -25.34 24.45 -6.44
N CYS A 133 -25.80 24.14 -5.24
CA CYS A 133 -25.05 23.34 -4.27
C CYS A 133 -25.81 22.05 -3.96
N PHE A 134 -25.11 20.92 -4.02
CA PHE A 134 -25.59 19.63 -3.53
C PHE A 134 -24.78 19.24 -2.30
N LYS A 135 -25.41 19.13 -1.14
CA LYS A 135 -24.73 18.83 0.13
C LYS A 135 -24.98 17.40 0.59
N LYS A 136 -23.93 16.72 1.07
CA LYS A 136 -24.00 15.35 1.62
C LYS A 136 -24.50 14.31 0.60
N VAL A 137 -24.03 14.40 -0.65
CA VAL A 137 -24.38 13.43 -1.69
C VAL A 137 -23.56 12.15 -1.47
N TYR A 138 -24.23 11.02 -1.27
CA TYR A 138 -23.59 9.72 -1.10
C TYR A 138 -23.05 9.20 -2.45
N THR A 139 -21.75 8.88 -2.50
CA THR A 139 -21.08 8.49 -3.75
C THR A 139 -20.20 7.24 -3.57
N PRO A 140 -20.80 6.04 -3.45
CA PRO A 140 -20.09 4.80 -3.11
C PRO A 140 -18.98 4.44 -4.10
N TYR A 141 -19.15 4.79 -5.37
CA TYR A 141 -18.22 4.48 -6.46
C TYR A 141 -17.31 5.63 -6.85
N PHE A 142 -17.44 6.81 -6.24
CA PHE A 142 -16.59 7.95 -6.57
C PHE A 142 -15.48 8.07 -5.53
N ARG A 143 -14.24 8.24 -5.98
CA ARG A 143 -13.09 8.42 -5.09
C ARG A 143 -12.29 9.66 -5.47
N PRO A 144 -11.72 10.35 -4.47
CA PRO A 144 -10.82 11.47 -4.73
C PRO A 144 -9.61 11.03 -5.54
N VAL A 145 -9.09 11.97 -6.32
CA VAL A 145 -7.81 11.79 -7.00
C VAL A 145 -6.72 11.68 -5.94
N SER A 146 -5.69 10.89 -6.20
CA SER A 146 -4.52 10.75 -5.34
C SER A 146 -3.29 11.35 -6.01
N ALA A 147 -2.41 11.97 -5.22
CA ALA A 147 -1.08 12.39 -5.65
C ALA A 147 -0.08 11.22 -5.77
N LEU A 148 -0.35 10.09 -5.10
CA LEU A 148 0.51 8.89 -5.10
C LEU A 148 0.04 7.81 -6.07
N TYR A 149 -1.28 7.70 -6.29
CA TYR A 149 -1.87 6.64 -7.09
C TYR A 149 -2.60 7.19 -8.32
N SER A 150 -2.41 6.54 -9.47
CA SER A 150 -3.23 6.81 -10.65
C SER A 150 -4.70 6.49 -10.38
N THR A 151 -5.63 7.11 -11.12
CA THR A 151 -7.06 6.83 -10.98
C THR A 151 -7.38 5.35 -11.15
N LYS A 152 -6.72 4.66 -12.10
CA LYS A 152 -6.88 3.21 -12.27
C LYS A 152 -6.47 2.44 -11.00
N GLN A 153 -5.38 2.85 -10.37
CA GLN A 153 -4.88 2.22 -9.14
C GLN A 153 -5.78 2.50 -7.94
N VAL A 154 -6.31 3.72 -7.80
CA VAL A 154 -7.28 4.06 -6.74
C VAL A 154 -8.52 3.16 -6.83
N TYR A 155 -9.07 2.99 -8.03
CA TYR A 155 -10.25 2.13 -8.23
C TYR A 155 -9.91 0.63 -8.11
N LYS A 156 -8.73 0.19 -8.56
CA LYS A 156 -8.23 -1.17 -8.32
C LYS A 156 -8.16 -1.45 -6.81
N ASN A 157 -7.49 -0.59 -6.05
CA ASN A 157 -7.36 -0.71 -4.60
C ASN A 157 -8.72 -0.69 -3.90
N LEU A 158 -9.71 0.09 -4.38
CA LEU A 158 -11.05 0.09 -3.81
C LEU A 158 -11.78 -1.24 -4.03
N LEU A 159 -11.74 -1.76 -5.26
CA LEU A 159 -12.40 -3.02 -5.62
C LEU A 159 -11.75 -4.22 -4.93
N THR A 160 -10.45 -4.14 -4.67
CA THR A 160 -9.70 -5.16 -3.94
C THR A 160 -9.58 -4.84 -2.45
N ALA A 161 -10.37 -3.92 -1.87
CA ALA A 161 -10.34 -3.58 -0.42
C ALA A 161 -8.93 -3.24 0.17
N TYR A 162 -8.04 -2.65 -0.64
CA TYR A 162 -6.62 -2.44 -0.29
C TYR A 162 -5.89 -3.75 0.07
N GLU A 163 -6.37 -4.87 -0.43
CA GLU A 163 -6.08 -6.23 0.03
C GLU A 163 -5.11 -6.98 -0.88
N SER A 164 -4.41 -6.33 -1.79
CA SER A 164 -3.30 -7.00 -2.48
C SER A 164 -2.22 -6.02 -2.88
N THR A 165 -1.27 -5.81 -1.99
CA THR A 165 0.08 -6.09 -2.48
C THR A 165 0.39 -7.45 -1.92
N ASP A 166 0.26 -8.51 -2.74
CA ASP A 166 0.79 -9.84 -2.43
C ASP A 166 2.32 -9.67 -2.44
N ARG A 167 2.80 -9.07 -1.34
CA ARG A 167 4.12 -8.48 -1.21
C ARG A 167 4.80 -9.05 0.01
N CYS A 168 5.92 -9.71 -0.25
CA CYS A 168 6.84 -10.17 0.76
C CYS A 168 8.05 -9.23 0.81
N SER A 169 8.56 -8.96 2.00
CA SER A 169 9.73 -8.10 2.20
C SER A 169 10.72 -8.76 3.14
N MET A 170 11.89 -9.16 2.64
CA MET A 170 13.04 -9.56 3.43
C MET A 170 13.89 -8.31 3.70
N MET A 171 13.80 -7.78 4.91
CA MET A 171 14.49 -6.56 5.34
C MET A 171 15.81 -6.90 6.05
N GLU A 172 16.42 -5.94 6.76
CA GLU A 172 17.69 -6.16 7.46
C GLU A 172 17.66 -7.38 8.39
N ASP A 173 16.74 -7.38 9.36
CA ASP A 173 16.65 -8.39 10.44
C ASP A 173 15.34 -9.19 10.45
N TYR A 174 14.39 -8.87 9.58
CA TYR A 174 13.09 -9.51 9.57
C TYR A 174 12.56 -9.72 8.17
N ILE A 175 11.72 -10.74 8.01
CA ILE A 175 10.89 -10.96 6.85
C ILE A 175 9.44 -10.65 7.18
N ARG A 176 8.73 -10.00 6.25
CA ARG A 176 7.27 -9.92 6.24
C ARG A 176 6.76 -10.76 5.08
N THR A 177 5.95 -11.77 5.37
CA THR A 177 5.42 -12.70 4.38
C THR A 177 4.30 -12.07 3.55
N PHE A 178 3.82 -12.79 2.53
CA PHE A 178 2.69 -12.34 1.70
C PHE A 178 1.41 -12.12 2.51
N ASP A 179 1.19 -12.92 3.55
CA ASP A 179 0.00 -12.88 4.42
C ASP A 179 0.22 -12.03 5.67
N ASN A 180 1.18 -11.10 5.59
CA ASN A 180 1.41 -10.04 6.56
C ASN A 180 1.97 -10.51 7.92
N VAL A 181 2.60 -11.68 7.96
CA VAL A 181 3.25 -12.21 9.17
C VAL A 181 4.72 -11.78 9.19
N SER A 182 5.20 -11.27 10.33
CA SER A 182 6.60 -10.88 10.49
C SER A 182 7.40 -11.88 11.31
N VAL A 183 8.55 -12.29 10.78
CA VAL A 183 9.46 -13.28 11.37
C VAL A 183 10.88 -12.71 11.39
N GLU A 184 11.62 -12.95 12.46
CA GLU A 184 13.04 -12.57 12.55
C GLU A 184 13.90 -13.49 11.69
N LEU A 185 14.87 -12.91 11.00
CA LEU A 185 15.86 -13.65 10.23
C LEU A 185 16.94 -14.18 11.19
N PRO A 186 17.39 -15.43 11.03
CA PRO A 186 18.54 -15.93 11.78
C PRO A 186 19.80 -15.16 11.35
N ASP A 187 20.67 -14.86 12.30
CA ASP A 187 22.02 -14.33 12.02
C ASP A 187 22.85 -15.42 11.33
N SER A 188 22.75 -15.49 10.01
CA SER A 188 23.31 -16.58 9.21
C SER A 188 23.56 -16.13 7.79
N THR A 189 24.71 -16.53 7.24
CA THR A 189 25.08 -16.32 5.83
C THR A 189 24.51 -17.39 4.89
N CYS A 190 23.66 -18.27 5.43
CA CYS A 190 23.00 -19.32 4.69
C CYS A 190 22.08 -18.78 3.59
N GLN A 191 21.91 -19.59 2.54
CA GLN A 191 20.99 -19.29 1.45
C GLN A 191 19.63 -19.95 1.71
N TYR A 192 18.58 -19.17 1.53
CA TYR A 192 17.19 -19.55 1.79
C TYR A 192 16.35 -19.39 0.53
N LEU A 193 15.35 -20.26 0.37
CA LEU A 193 14.30 -20.10 -0.63
C LEU A 193 13.36 -18.98 -0.19
N LEU A 194 13.49 -17.79 -0.79
CA LEU A 194 12.68 -16.61 -0.47
C LEU A 194 11.23 -16.81 -0.93
N ALA A 195 11.04 -17.01 -2.23
CA ALA A 195 9.73 -17.24 -2.84
C ALA A 195 9.87 -18.04 -4.14
N LYS A 196 8.97 -18.98 -4.40
CA LYS A 196 8.89 -19.77 -5.64
C LYS A 196 7.44 -20.01 -6.03
N ASP A 197 7.19 -20.12 -7.33
CA ASP A 197 5.94 -20.69 -7.86
C ASP A 197 5.94 -22.21 -7.64
N CYS A 198 5.09 -22.66 -6.72
CA CYS A 198 4.92 -24.07 -6.37
C CYS A 198 3.74 -24.73 -7.11
N SER A 199 3.09 -24.02 -8.04
CA SER A 199 2.17 -24.63 -8.98
C SER A 199 2.91 -25.55 -9.97
N SER A 200 2.16 -26.31 -10.76
CA SER A 200 2.73 -27.18 -11.80
C SER A 200 3.50 -26.44 -12.91
N TYR A 201 3.43 -25.11 -12.96
CA TYR A 201 4.09 -24.30 -13.97
C TYR A 201 5.50 -23.85 -13.57
N GLU A 202 5.81 -23.80 -12.28
CA GLU A 202 7.13 -23.44 -11.74
C GLU A 202 7.78 -22.21 -12.41
N ARG A 203 7.01 -21.12 -12.54
CA ARG A 203 7.37 -19.96 -13.39
C ARG A 203 8.59 -19.17 -12.91
N PHE A 204 8.82 -19.11 -11.59
CA PHE A 204 9.98 -18.41 -11.03
C PHE A 204 10.42 -19.03 -9.70
N SER A 205 11.69 -18.80 -9.34
CA SER A 205 12.23 -19.07 -8.00
C SER A 205 13.20 -17.97 -7.60
N ILE A 206 13.12 -17.51 -6.35
CA ILE A 206 13.94 -16.45 -5.78
C ILE A 206 14.61 -17.00 -4.53
N LEU A 207 15.94 -16.96 -4.51
CA LEU A 207 16.78 -17.31 -3.38
C LEU A 207 17.41 -16.04 -2.81
N ALA A 208 17.67 -16.03 -1.51
CA ALA A 208 18.35 -14.92 -0.85
C ALA A 208 19.30 -15.41 0.23
N ARG A 209 20.40 -14.68 0.44
CA ARG A 209 21.33 -14.90 1.56
C ARG A 209 21.86 -13.59 2.10
N GLN A 210 22.17 -13.55 3.39
CA GLN A 210 22.97 -12.46 3.96
C GLN A 210 24.44 -12.67 3.57
N LEU A 211 25.07 -11.62 3.05
CA LEU A 211 26.51 -11.61 2.74
C LEU A 211 27.33 -11.33 3.99
N ASP A 212 26.86 -10.39 4.80
CA ASP A 212 27.52 -9.92 6.01
C ASP A 212 26.45 -9.55 7.05
N THR A 213 26.57 -10.13 8.24
CA THR A 213 25.60 -10.00 9.33
C THR A 213 25.68 -8.66 10.07
N GLU A 214 26.78 -7.92 9.95
CA GLU A 214 26.94 -6.60 10.57
C GLU A 214 26.39 -5.49 9.68
N THR A 215 26.74 -5.52 8.39
CA THR A 215 26.26 -4.57 7.37
C THR A 215 24.84 -4.87 6.89
N LYS A 216 24.34 -6.08 7.19
CA LYS A 216 23.01 -6.60 6.79
C LYS A 216 22.81 -6.68 5.27
N THR A 217 23.90 -6.65 4.51
CA THR A 217 23.89 -6.76 3.05
C THR A 217 23.47 -8.15 2.61
N LYS A 218 22.79 -8.24 1.46
CA LYS A 218 22.20 -9.48 0.95
C LYS A 218 22.52 -9.68 -0.52
N GLU A 219 22.48 -10.92 -0.97
CA GLU A 219 22.51 -11.30 -2.38
C GLU A 219 21.19 -11.99 -2.71
N ALA A 220 20.63 -11.71 -3.89
CA ALA A 220 19.42 -12.35 -4.39
C ALA A 220 19.70 -13.08 -5.70
N THR A 221 19.22 -14.31 -5.83
CA THR A 221 19.32 -15.11 -7.06
C THR A 221 17.92 -15.41 -7.58
N ILE A 222 17.63 -15.00 -8.81
CA ILE A 222 16.33 -15.17 -9.46
C ILE A 222 16.49 -16.13 -10.63
N TYR A 223 15.68 -17.18 -10.64
CA TYR A 223 15.51 -18.09 -11.77
C TYR A 223 14.18 -17.83 -12.45
N VAL A 224 14.19 -17.50 -13.74
CA VAL A 224 13.00 -17.24 -14.55
C VAL A 224 13.32 -17.46 -16.02
N ASP A 225 12.40 -18.07 -16.79
CA ASP A 225 12.57 -18.34 -18.23
C ASP A 225 13.90 -19.05 -18.60
N GLY A 226 14.40 -19.92 -17.71
CA GLY A 226 15.68 -20.62 -17.91
C GLY A 226 16.92 -19.73 -17.76
N LYS A 227 16.77 -18.52 -17.21
CA LYS A 227 17.84 -17.58 -16.89
C LYS A 227 18.16 -17.59 -15.40
N GLU A 228 19.45 -17.47 -15.08
CA GLU A 228 19.92 -17.19 -13.73
C GLU A 228 20.35 -15.74 -13.61
N ILE A 229 19.73 -14.98 -12.71
CA ILE A 229 20.00 -13.57 -12.48
C ILE A 229 20.42 -13.38 -11.04
N VAL A 230 21.65 -12.91 -10.82
CA VAL A 230 22.18 -12.64 -9.48
C VAL A 230 22.28 -11.13 -9.28
N LEU A 231 21.64 -10.64 -8.22
CA LEU A 231 21.71 -9.26 -7.76
C LEU A 231 22.63 -9.19 -6.54
N THR A 232 23.67 -8.36 -6.64
CA THR A 232 24.63 -8.08 -5.57
C THR A 232 24.51 -6.64 -5.12
N PRO A 233 24.92 -6.30 -3.87
CA PRO A 233 24.74 -4.96 -3.34
C PRO A 233 25.34 -3.90 -4.29
N PRO A 234 24.60 -2.83 -4.62
CA PRO A 234 25.11 -1.78 -5.48
C PRO A 234 26.40 -1.19 -4.94
N THR A 235 27.42 -1.10 -5.79
CA THR A 235 28.76 -0.60 -5.43
C THR A 235 28.92 0.90 -5.71
N SER A 236 27.98 1.51 -6.44
CA SER A 236 27.98 2.94 -6.77
C SER A 236 26.61 3.57 -6.51
N GLU A 237 26.57 4.90 -6.41
CA GLU A 237 25.34 5.65 -6.13
C GLU A 237 24.32 5.57 -7.28
N ASN A 238 24.77 5.37 -8.53
CA ASN A 238 23.92 5.47 -9.74
C ASN A 238 24.02 4.27 -10.68
N SER A 239 24.76 3.22 -10.30
CA SER A 239 24.85 1.98 -11.07
C SER A 239 24.81 0.76 -10.17
N ALA A 240 24.31 -0.33 -10.73
CA ALA A 240 24.30 -1.64 -10.10
C ALA A 240 24.95 -2.66 -11.03
N GLU A 241 25.77 -3.54 -10.46
CA GLU A 241 26.28 -4.71 -11.16
C GLU A 241 25.33 -5.88 -10.93
N ILE A 242 24.91 -6.51 -12.02
CA ILE A 242 24.12 -7.74 -12.00
C ILE A 242 24.86 -8.83 -12.76
N ARG A 243 24.61 -10.10 -12.43
CA ARG A 243 25.09 -11.23 -13.24
C ARG A 243 23.93 -11.93 -13.91
N VAL A 244 24.01 -12.17 -15.20
CA VAL A 244 23.02 -12.91 -15.98
C VAL A 244 23.71 -14.10 -16.64
N ASP A 245 23.33 -15.31 -16.26
CA ASP A 245 23.98 -16.56 -16.69
C ASP A 245 25.52 -16.53 -16.53
N GLY A 246 26.01 -15.92 -15.44
CA GLY A 246 27.42 -15.74 -15.14
C GLY A 246 28.10 -14.53 -15.80
N GLU A 247 27.47 -13.89 -16.79
CA GLU A 247 27.97 -12.67 -17.43
C GLU A 247 27.67 -11.44 -16.55
N VAL A 248 28.70 -10.69 -16.18
CA VAL A 248 28.54 -9.44 -15.41
C VAL A 248 28.06 -8.32 -16.34
N LYS A 249 27.00 -7.63 -15.94
CA LYS A 249 26.43 -6.46 -16.64
C LYS A 249 26.32 -5.30 -15.67
N GLU A 250 26.83 -4.15 -16.07
CA GLU A 250 26.62 -2.89 -15.36
C GLU A 250 25.32 -2.24 -15.86
N LEU A 251 24.44 -1.85 -14.95
CA LEU A 251 23.23 -1.10 -15.24
C LEU A 251 23.32 0.29 -14.61
N LYS A 252 23.19 1.33 -15.43
CA LYS A 252 23.08 2.72 -14.96
C LYS A 252 21.62 3.12 -14.83
N ALA A 253 21.31 4.14 -14.05
CA ALA A 253 19.94 4.63 -13.84
C ALA A 253 19.15 4.95 -15.14
N SER A 254 19.84 5.28 -16.24
CA SER A 254 19.24 5.52 -17.56
C SER A 254 18.96 4.26 -18.38
N ASP A 255 19.49 3.12 -17.95
CA ASP A 255 19.57 1.91 -18.76
C ASP A 255 18.53 0.89 -18.29
N ALA A 256 18.00 0.13 -19.24
CA ALA A 256 17.13 -1.01 -18.97
C ALA A 256 17.61 -2.21 -19.78
N LEU A 257 17.81 -3.34 -19.09
CA LEU A 257 18.07 -4.61 -19.71
C LEU A 257 16.74 -5.33 -19.98
N VAL A 258 16.45 -5.57 -21.24
CA VAL A 258 15.21 -6.21 -21.68
C VAL A 258 15.53 -7.57 -22.29
N MET A 259 14.88 -8.62 -21.82
CA MET A 259 15.06 -10.00 -22.28
C MET A 259 13.74 -10.78 -22.29
N SER A 260 13.80 -12.08 -22.61
CA SER A 260 12.63 -12.97 -22.74
C SER A 260 11.53 -12.39 -23.63
N ASP A 261 11.83 -12.11 -24.90
CA ASP A 261 10.89 -11.51 -25.85
C ASP A 261 10.24 -10.21 -25.34
N LYS A 262 11.00 -9.41 -24.59
CA LYS A 262 10.57 -8.14 -23.95
C LYS A 262 9.60 -8.28 -22.78
N LYS A 263 9.52 -9.47 -22.19
CA LYS A 263 8.67 -9.73 -21.02
C LYS A 263 9.38 -9.47 -19.70
N LEU A 264 10.70 -9.61 -19.69
CA LEU A 264 11.55 -9.39 -18.52
C LEU A 264 12.36 -8.11 -18.70
N THR A 265 12.17 -7.17 -17.79
CA THR A 265 12.87 -5.88 -17.79
C THR A 265 13.57 -5.68 -16.45
N ILE A 266 14.85 -5.34 -16.49
CA ILE A 266 15.67 -5.03 -15.31
C ILE A 266 16.22 -3.62 -15.46
N TYR A 267 16.00 -2.76 -14.48
CA TYR A 267 16.46 -1.37 -14.52
C TYR A 267 16.79 -0.87 -13.13
N VAL A 268 17.53 0.23 -13.07
CA VAL A 268 17.91 0.89 -11.82
C VAL A 268 17.05 2.14 -11.63
N ARG A 269 16.40 2.24 -10.48
CA ARG A 269 15.63 3.42 -10.08
C ARG A 269 16.45 4.21 -9.06
N GLU A 270 16.69 5.48 -9.36
CA GLU A 270 17.27 6.42 -8.41
C GLU A 270 16.34 6.58 -7.20
N THR A 271 16.94 6.51 -6.02
CA THR A 271 16.27 6.83 -4.77
C THR A 271 16.37 8.33 -4.50
N SER A 272 15.33 8.93 -3.93
CA SER A 272 15.24 10.39 -3.71
C SER A 272 16.29 10.96 -2.76
N SER A 273 17.08 10.12 -2.06
CA SER A 273 18.18 10.54 -1.21
C SER A 273 19.52 10.17 -1.87
N PRO A 274 20.49 11.09 -1.93
CA PRO A 274 21.85 10.78 -2.38
C PRO A 274 22.61 9.82 -1.44
N THR A 275 22.03 9.51 -0.27
CA THR A 275 22.61 8.57 0.71
C THR A 275 21.99 7.17 0.67
N SER A 276 20.93 6.96 -0.10
CA SER A 276 20.30 5.64 -0.24
C SER A 276 20.84 4.93 -1.48
N SER A 277 21.11 3.64 -1.35
CA SER A 277 21.56 2.80 -2.46
C SER A 277 20.52 2.79 -3.58
N PRO A 278 20.95 2.80 -4.85
CA PRO A 278 20.03 2.74 -5.97
C PRO A 278 19.22 1.43 -5.93
N MET A 279 17.96 1.50 -6.34
CA MET A 279 17.06 0.35 -6.27
C MET A 279 17.04 -0.37 -7.61
N VAL A 280 17.50 -1.62 -7.64
CA VAL A 280 17.37 -2.50 -8.80
C VAL A 280 15.95 -3.06 -8.82
N VAL A 281 15.27 -2.90 -9.96
CA VAL A 281 13.93 -3.39 -10.19
C VAL A 281 13.95 -4.42 -11.31
N LEU A 282 13.45 -5.62 -11.04
CA LEU A 282 13.22 -6.67 -12.02
C LEU A 282 11.71 -6.88 -12.16
N GLU A 283 11.17 -6.65 -13.35
CA GLU A 283 9.75 -6.79 -13.67
C GLU A 283 9.56 -7.84 -14.75
N HIS A 284 8.67 -8.80 -14.50
CA HIS A 284 8.26 -9.78 -15.49
C HIS A 284 6.78 -9.64 -15.83
N GLU A 285 6.45 -9.05 -16.98
CA GLU A 285 5.07 -8.70 -17.35
C GLU A 285 4.16 -9.93 -17.52
N GLN A 286 4.62 -10.98 -18.21
CA GLN A 286 3.78 -12.16 -18.48
C GLN A 286 3.54 -13.02 -17.23
N HIS A 287 4.59 -13.29 -16.45
CA HIS A 287 4.48 -14.02 -15.19
C HIS A 287 3.95 -13.14 -14.05
N ASP A 288 3.78 -11.83 -14.25
CA ASP A 288 3.26 -10.84 -13.29
C ASP A 288 3.89 -11.00 -11.90
N PHE A 289 5.21 -10.83 -11.83
CA PHE A 289 5.95 -10.68 -10.57
C PHE A 289 7.02 -9.59 -10.71
N THR A 290 7.38 -9.01 -9.57
CA THR A 290 8.38 -7.94 -9.48
C THR A 290 9.30 -8.18 -8.29
N VAL A 291 10.60 -7.95 -8.47
CA VAL A 291 11.59 -7.92 -7.39
C VAL A 291 12.19 -6.52 -7.31
N LEU A 292 12.17 -5.93 -6.11
CA LEU A 292 12.83 -4.67 -5.79
C LEU A 292 13.96 -4.97 -4.82
N TYR A 293 15.15 -4.45 -5.09
CA TYR A 293 16.35 -4.78 -4.34
C TYR A 293 17.26 -3.57 -4.21
N ASP A 294 17.73 -3.28 -3.00
CA ASP A 294 18.60 -2.13 -2.72
C ASP A 294 19.97 -2.52 -2.14
N GLY A 295 20.29 -3.82 -2.09
CA GLY A 295 21.50 -4.34 -1.46
C GLY A 295 21.31 -4.88 -0.04
N LYS A 296 20.27 -4.45 0.68
CA LYS A 296 19.97 -4.88 2.06
C LYS A 296 18.56 -5.44 2.23
N ASN A 297 17.63 -4.94 1.44
CA ASN A 297 16.22 -5.27 1.44
C ASN A 297 15.87 -5.89 0.08
N ILE A 298 15.06 -6.96 0.12
CA ILE A 298 14.48 -7.61 -1.06
C ILE A 298 12.96 -7.59 -0.88
N GLU A 299 12.26 -7.00 -1.83
CA GLU A 299 10.80 -7.00 -1.87
C GLU A 299 10.33 -7.76 -3.10
N VAL A 300 9.46 -8.75 -2.88
CA VAL A 300 8.86 -9.58 -3.93
C VAL A 300 7.38 -9.24 -4.00
N LYS A 301 6.88 -8.91 -5.19
CA LYS A 301 5.45 -8.74 -5.49
C LYS A 301 5.03 -9.81 -6.48
N VAL A 302 3.90 -10.43 -6.21
CA VAL A 302 3.33 -11.45 -7.10
C VAL A 302 1.92 -11.06 -7.55
N GLY A 303 1.54 -11.53 -8.73
CA GLY A 303 0.19 -11.41 -9.26
C GLY A 303 -0.80 -12.33 -8.56
N GLN A 304 -2.08 -12.06 -8.77
CA GLN A 304 -3.19 -12.79 -8.14
C GLN A 304 -3.21 -14.29 -8.47
N GLN A 305 -2.62 -14.69 -9.59
CA GLN A 305 -2.53 -16.08 -10.02
C GLN A 305 -1.60 -16.96 -9.18
N TYR A 306 -0.90 -16.38 -8.20
CA TYR A 306 -0.06 -17.10 -7.24
C TYR A 306 -0.70 -17.23 -5.87
N LYS A 307 -1.97 -16.84 -5.70
CA LYS A 307 -2.68 -16.98 -4.43
C LYS A 307 -2.79 -18.46 -4.03
N GLY A 308 -2.22 -18.82 -2.88
CA GLY A 308 -2.16 -20.20 -2.37
C GLY A 308 -1.21 -21.12 -3.14
N GLU A 309 -0.39 -20.58 -4.05
CA GLU A 309 0.47 -21.35 -4.96
C GLU A 309 1.94 -20.94 -4.85
N THR A 310 2.29 -20.08 -3.88
CA THR A 310 3.70 -19.79 -3.57
C THR A 310 4.24 -20.74 -2.51
N CYS A 311 5.57 -20.81 -2.42
CA CYS A 311 6.27 -21.50 -1.34
C CYS A 311 7.62 -20.82 -1.07
N GLY A 312 8.16 -21.00 0.13
CA GLY A 312 9.36 -20.33 0.60
C GLY A 312 9.12 -19.60 1.93
N ILE A 313 10.14 -18.88 2.41
CA ILE A 313 10.01 -18.10 3.65
C ILE A 313 9.01 -16.93 3.53
N CYS A 314 8.60 -16.57 2.31
CA CYS A 314 7.51 -15.62 2.05
C CYS A 314 6.09 -16.19 2.23
N GLY A 315 5.93 -17.48 2.54
CA GLY A 315 4.64 -18.12 2.75
C GLY A 315 3.97 -18.60 1.45
N ASP A 316 2.73 -19.08 1.58
CA ASP A 316 1.92 -19.63 0.48
C ASP A 316 0.96 -18.63 -0.15
N ASN A 317 0.90 -17.40 0.37
CA ASN A 317 0.11 -16.29 -0.18
C ASN A 317 -1.38 -16.64 -0.25
N ASN A 318 -1.92 -17.28 0.78
CA ASN A 318 -3.33 -17.72 0.81
C ASN A 318 -4.26 -16.70 1.52
N HIS A 319 -3.69 -15.62 2.07
CA HIS A 319 -4.28 -14.56 2.88
C HIS A 319 -4.69 -14.99 4.31
N GLU A 320 -4.10 -16.07 4.83
CA GLU A 320 -4.33 -16.59 6.17
C GLU A 320 -3.05 -16.71 7.00
N SER A 321 -2.99 -15.93 8.08
CA SER A 321 -1.83 -15.88 8.98
C SER A 321 -1.71 -17.06 9.95
N ASP A 322 -2.76 -17.88 10.07
CA ASP A 322 -2.85 -18.90 11.12
C ASP A 322 -1.91 -20.08 10.88
N ASP A 323 -1.74 -20.48 9.61
CA ASP A 323 -0.92 -21.63 9.18
C ASP A 323 0.34 -21.21 8.40
N GLU A 324 0.77 -19.96 8.59
CA GLU A 324 1.88 -19.34 7.85
C GLU A 324 3.18 -20.16 7.87
N PHE A 325 3.47 -20.80 9.01
CA PHE A 325 4.73 -21.51 9.25
C PHE A 325 4.71 -22.92 8.66
N THR A 326 4.14 -23.07 7.47
CA THR A 326 4.13 -24.32 6.72
C THR A 326 5.44 -24.47 5.94
N GLY A 327 6.26 -25.44 6.33
CA GLY A 327 7.53 -25.69 5.66
C GLY A 327 7.39 -26.55 4.39
N PRO A 328 8.52 -26.83 3.71
CA PRO A 328 8.52 -27.57 2.45
C PRO A 328 8.08 -29.04 2.59
N ASP A 329 8.08 -29.57 3.81
CA ASP A 329 7.58 -30.91 4.15
C ASP A 329 6.06 -30.94 4.38
N THR A 330 5.36 -29.83 4.12
CA THR A 330 3.93 -29.63 4.37
C THR A 330 3.53 -29.78 5.84
N CYS A 331 4.50 -29.66 6.74
CA CYS A 331 4.25 -29.63 8.17
C CYS A 331 4.21 -28.18 8.67
N GLN A 332 3.31 -27.92 9.61
CA GLN A 332 3.23 -26.65 10.30
C GLN A 332 4.23 -26.63 11.46
N TYR A 333 5.19 -25.71 11.40
CA TYR A 333 6.19 -25.52 12.43
C TYR A 333 5.63 -24.67 13.57
N GLN A 334 5.94 -25.04 14.81
CA GLN A 334 5.46 -24.31 15.97
C GLN A 334 6.26 -23.04 16.28
N ASN A 335 7.49 -22.92 15.79
CA ASN A 335 8.28 -21.71 15.98
C ASN A 335 8.81 -21.19 14.65
N SER A 336 8.96 -19.87 14.59
CA SER A 336 9.29 -19.17 13.35
C SER A 336 10.73 -19.39 12.90
N GLU A 337 11.66 -19.62 13.83
CA GLU A 337 13.06 -19.92 13.52
C GLU A 337 13.18 -21.24 12.75
N ASP A 338 12.50 -22.30 13.22
CA ASP A 338 12.48 -23.60 12.55
C ASP A 338 11.79 -23.54 11.18
N PHE A 339 10.75 -22.71 11.04
CA PHE A 339 10.14 -22.44 9.74
C PHE A 339 11.15 -21.84 8.76
N ILE A 340 11.87 -20.78 9.14
CA ILE A 340 12.91 -20.18 8.28
C ILE A 340 14.02 -21.19 7.98
N ASN A 341 14.49 -21.90 9.01
CA ASN A 341 15.51 -22.93 8.90
C ASN A 341 15.11 -24.07 7.94
N SER A 342 13.82 -24.42 7.88
CA SER A 342 13.31 -25.46 6.99
C SER A 342 13.49 -25.15 5.50
N TYR A 343 13.57 -23.87 5.15
CA TYR A 343 13.82 -23.38 3.78
C TYR A 343 15.31 -23.06 3.51
N GLY A 344 16.20 -23.35 4.47
CA GLY A 344 17.65 -23.19 4.30
C GLY A 344 18.27 -24.32 3.48
N MET A 345 19.00 -23.96 2.42
CA MET A 345 19.59 -24.92 1.49
C MET A 345 21.00 -25.31 1.91
N ALA A 346 21.26 -26.61 2.00
CA ALA A 346 22.62 -27.14 2.09
C ALA A 346 23.34 -26.95 0.76
N GLY A 347 24.61 -26.54 0.78
CA GLY A 347 25.37 -26.30 -0.43
C GLY A 347 26.61 -25.44 -0.18
N GLN A 348 27.01 -24.68 -1.21
CA GLN A 348 28.22 -23.84 -1.15
C GLN A 348 28.17 -22.81 -0.01
N HIS A 349 26.98 -22.32 0.34
CA HIS A 349 26.77 -21.26 1.34
C HIS A 349 26.32 -21.79 2.72
N CYS A 350 26.05 -23.09 2.85
CA CYS A 350 25.75 -23.76 4.12
C CYS A 350 26.35 -25.17 4.14
N GLN A 351 27.28 -25.43 5.06
CA GLN A 351 27.86 -26.77 5.24
C GLN A 351 26.80 -27.84 5.54
N ARG A 352 25.71 -27.46 6.21
CA ARG A 352 24.52 -28.29 6.47
C ARG A 352 23.28 -27.40 6.45
N SER A 353 22.14 -27.94 6.03
CA SER A 353 20.86 -27.23 6.18
C SER A 353 20.65 -26.88 7.66
N PRO A 354 20.15 -25.66 7.96
CA PRO A 354 19.80 -25.26 9.31
C PRO A 354 18.87 -26.29 9.96
N ARG A 355 19.15 -26.64 11.22
CA ARG A 355 18.40 -27.70 11.92
C ARG A 355 17.14 -27.12 12.56
N THR A 356 16.02 -27.80 12.33
CA THR A 356 14.78 -27.54 13.05
C THR A 356 14.78 -28.30 14.38
N LYS A 357 14.58 -27.63 15.52
CA LYS A 357 14.70 -28.24 16.87
C LYS A 357 13.35 -28.54 17.54
N GLY A 358 12.35 -27.73 17.27
CA GLY A 358 11.03 -27.74 17.88
C GLY A 358 10.06 -28.73 17.24
N ALA A 359 8.88 -28.81 17.85
CA ALA A 359 7.81 -29.66 17.35
C ALA A 359 7.18 -29.07 16.08
N LYS A 360 6.72 -29.96 15.21
CA LYS A 360 5.95 -29.64 14.01
C LYS A 360 4.71 -30.54 13.95
N ILE A 361 3.62 -30.01 13.43
CA ILE A 361 2.36 -30.72 13.24
C ILE A 361 2.29 -31.08 11.77
N CYS A 362 2.50 -32.37 11.48
CA CYS A 362 2.34 -32.90 10.14
C CYS A 362 0.95 -33.54 10.06
N SER A 363 0.07 -33.00 9.23
CA SER A 363 -1.16 -33.70 8.89
C SER A 363 -0.79 -34.97 8.12
N LYS A 364 -1.05 -36.16 8.67
CA LYS A 364 -1.02 -37.41 7.88
C LYS A 364 -2.14 -37.32 6.84
N LYS A 365 -1.88 -36.80 5.65
CA LYS A 365 -2.80 -37.00 4.54
C LYS A 365 -2.51 -38.35 3.93
N GLU A 366 -3.44 -39.29 4.15
CA GLU A 366 -3.79 -40.23 3.09
C GLU A 366 -3.95 -39.44 1.80
N SER A 367 -3.41 -39.97 0.71
CA SER A 367 -3.53 -39.43 -0.63
C SER A 367 -4.99 -39.38 -1.07
N THR A 368 -5.71 -38.36 -0.64
CA THR A 368 -6.87 -37.84 -1.34
C THR A 368 -6.59 -36.36 -1.54
N ILE A 369 -6.15 -36.05 -2.75
CA ILE A 369 -6.22 -34.71 -3.32
C ILE A 369 -7.71 -34.33 -3.29
N ASN A 370 -8.15 -33.72 -2.20
CA ASN A 370 -9.36 -32.92 -2.22
C ASN A 370 -9.00 -31.69 -3.04
N LYS A 371 -9.25 -31.82 -4.35
CA LYS A 371 -9.35 -30.70 -5.29
C LYS A 371 -10.17 -29.63 -4.60
N TYR A 372 -9.53 -28.52 -4.26
CA TYR A 372 -10.25 -27.29 -3.99
C TYR A 372 -10.99 -26.95 -5.30
N VAL A 373 -12.29 -27.22 -5.34
CA VAL A 373 -13.15 -26.82 -6.43
C VAL A 373 -13.48 -25.35 -6.18
N SER A 374 -12.82 -24.47 -6.92
CA SER A 374 -13.18 -23.05 -6.90
C SER A 374 -14.67 -22.88 -7.28
N PRO A 375 -15.37 -21.86 -6.74
CA PRO A 375 -16.70 -21.52 -7.22
C PRO A 375 -16.66 -21.27 -8.73
N LYS A 376 -17.50 -22.00 -9.48
CA LYS A 376 -17.65 -21.82 -10.94
C LYS A 376 -18.09 -20.40 -11.27
N TYR A 377 -17.12 -19.53 -11.55
CA TYR A 377 -17.38 -18.32 -12.33
C TYR A 377 -17.62 -18.72 -13.79
N ARG A 378 -18.74 -18.23 -14.34
CA ARG A 378 -19.14 -18.39 -15.74
C ARG A 378 -18.03 -17.89 -16.68
N SER A 379 -17.49 -18.83 -17.47
CA SER A 379 -16.73 -18.69 -18.72
C SER A 379 -16.04 -17.35 -19.01
N LEU A 380 -14.78 -17.27 -18.59
CA LEU A 380 -13.74 -16.36 -19.12
C LEU A 380 -13.56 -16.46 -20.66
N ALA A 381 -14.07 -17.53 -21.28
CA ALA A 381 -14.08 -17.74 -22.72
C ALA A 381 -14.96 -16.73 -23.51
N LEU A 382 -15.91 -16.05 -22.86
CA LEU A 382 -16.72 -15.00 -23.51
C LEU A 382 -16.08 -13.59 -23.41
N MET A 383 -15.09 -13.39 -22.54
CA MET A 383 -14.44 -12.08 -22.34
C MET A 383 -13.10 -11.93 -23.12
N ILE A 384 -12.54 -13.04 -23.62
CA ILE A 384 -11.28 -13.03 -24.38
C ILE A 384 -11.51 -12.77 -25.88
N GLY A 385 -12.75 -12.91 -26.36
CA GLY A 385 -13.12 -12.72 -27.76
C GLY A 385 -13.12 -11.27 -28.26
N GLU A 386 -13.38 -10.30 -27.37
CA GLU A 386 -13.56 -8.89 -27.77
C GLU A 386 -12.35 -7.98 -27.47
N TYR A 387 -11.33 -8.48 -26.75
CA TYR A 387 -10.14 -7.69 -26.42
C TYR A 387 -9.06 -7.68 -27.53
N LYS A 388 -9.23 -8.47 -28.59
CA LYS A 388 -8.23 -8.62 -29.66
C LYS A 388 -8.44 -7.74 -30.90
N SER A 389 -9.43 -6.84 -30.94
CA SER A 389 -9.73 -6.05 -32.15
C SER A 389 -9.43 -4.54 -32.09
N GLN A 390 -8.67 -4.03 -31.11
CA GLN A 390 -8.44 -2.57 -30.99
C GLN A 390 -6.99 -2.11 -30.79
N GLN A 391 -5.99 -2.86 -31.27
CA GLN A 391 -4.63 -2.31 -31.38
C GLN A 391 -4.01 -2.55 -32.76
N LYS A 392 -4.49 -1.79 -33.73
CA LYS A 392 -3.67 -1.28 -34.84
C LYS A 392 -4.24 0.07 -35.24
N THR A 393 -3.55 1.15 -34.86
CA THR A 393 -3.09 2.29 -35.69
C THR A 393 -2.60 3.40 -34.74
N ASN A 394 -1.52 4.09 -35.10
CA ASN A 394 -0.94 5.30 -34.48
C ASN A 394 0.15 5.12 -33.41
N ARG A 395 1.14 4.29 -33.72
CA ARG A 395 2.50 4.38 -33.14
C ARG A 395 3.31 5.31 -34.04
N MET A 396 3.44 6.60 -33.66
CA MET A 396 4.59 7.48 -33.97
C MET A 396 4.43 8.93 -33.46
N ASN A 397 3.22 9.39 -33.07
CA ASN A 397 3.03 10.74 -32.50
C ASN A 397 2.93 10.78 -30.95
N GLN A 398 3.27 9.69 -30.26
CA GLN A 398 3.20 9.58 -28.78
C GLN A 398 4.56 9.75 -28.09
N ILE A 399 5.68 9.58 -28.82
CA ILE A 399 7.02 9.60 -28.24
C ILE A 399 7.49 11.05 -28.01
N GLU A 400 7.21 11.97 -28.94
CA GLU A 400 7.56 13.40 -28.79
C GLU A 400 6.79 14.12 -27.68
N ARG A 401 5.51 13.77 -27.46
CA ARG A 401 4.69 14.37 -26.39
C ARG A 401 5.06 13.88 -24.99
N ARG A 402 5.57 12.64 -24.86
CA ARG A 402 6.07 12.11 -23.57
C ARG A 402 7.36 12.79 -23.15
N ALA A 403 8.27 13.05 -24.08
CA ALA A 403 9.50 13.79 -23.80
C ALA A 403 9.23 15.22 -23.31
N GLN A 404 8.29 15.94 -23.93
CA GLN A 404 7.89 17.29 -23.48
C GLN A 404 7.12 17.30 -22.15
N GLN A 405 6.29 16.28 -21.88
CA GLN A 405 5.59 16.12 -20.60
C GLN A 405 6.55 15.76 -19.46
N GLU A 406 7.56 14.94 -19.72
CA GLU A 406 8.59 14.61 -18.73
C GLU A 406 9.52 15.78 -18.41
N GLU A 407 9.83 16.63 -19.40
CA GLU A 407 10.63 17.85 -19.19
C GLU A 407 9.86 18.89 -18.34
N MET A 408 8.57 19.10 -18.60
CA MET A 408 7.71 19.95 -17.76
C MET A 408 7.52 19.40 -16.33
N ALA A 409 7.36 18.08 -16.18
CA ALA A 409 7.26 17.44 -14.88
C ALA A 409 8.56 17.60 -14.06
N ARG A 410 9.74 17.47 -14.70
CA ARG A 410 11.04 17.74 -14.06
C ARG A 410 11.19 19.20 -13.64
N ALA A 411 10.71 20.14 -14.45
CA ALA A 411 10.75 21.56 -14.11
C ALA A 411 9.84 21.89 -12.91
N GLN A 412 8.62 21.33 -12.86
CA GLN A 412 7.70 21.50 -11.73
C GLN A 412 8.22 20.85 -10.45
N GLN A 413 8.84 19.67 -10.54
CA GLN A 413 9.40 18.98 -9.38
C GLN A 413 10.61 19.74 -8.79
N LYS A 414 11.46 20.32 -9.64
CA LYS A 414 12.58 21.17 -9.21
C LYS A 414 12.11 22.46 -8.52
N LEU A 415 11.00 23.03 -8.98
CA LEU A 415 10.38 24.20 -8.36
C LEU A 415 9.76 23.85 -6.99
N LEU A 416 9.13 22.67 -6.88
CA LEU A 416 8.57 22.14 -5.64
C LEU A 416 9.66 21.83 -4.61
N GLU A 417 10.79 21.26 -5.03
CA GLU A 417 11.94 21.01 -4.15
C GLU A 417 12.59 22.31 -3.66
N GLN A 418 12.70 23.33 -4.51
CA GLN A 418 13.18 24.65 -4.08
C GLN A 418 12.22 25.32 -3.09
N ALA A 419 10.90 25.12 -3.26
CA ALA A 419 9.90 25.59 -2.31
C ALA A 419 9.95 24.81 -0.99
N LEU A 420 10.09 23.48 -1.03
CA LEU A 420 10.20 22.62 0.15
C LEU A 420 11.49 22.88 0.92
N ALA A 421 12.62 23.10 0.23
CA ALA A 421 13.90 23.45 0.86
C ALA A 421 13.82 24.80 1.57
N ARG A 422 13.15 25.80 0.98
CA ARG A 422 12.87 27.10 1.64
C ARG A 422 11.96 26.93 2.87
N GLN A 423 10.97 26.06 2.79
CA GLN A 423 10.05 25.77 3.90
C GLN A 423 10.75 24.99 5.04
N GLN A 424 11.61 24.02 4.71
CA GLN A 424 12.42 23.29 5.67
C GLN A 424 13.47 24.19 6.33
N GLN A 425 14.04 25.16 5.61
CA GLN A 425 15.01 26.10 6.16
C GLN A 425 14.35 27.15 7.07
N GLN A 426 13.08 27.52 6.82
CA GLN A 426 12.25 28.28 7.76
C GLN A 426 11.90 27.47 9.01
N GLN A 427 11.49 26.21 8.87
CA GLN A 427 11.19 25.32 10.00
C GLN A 427 12.43 24.95 10.84
N LYS A 428 13.61 24.86 10.22
CA LYS A 428 14.89 24.62 10.93
C LYS A 428 15.31 25.81 11.79
N ASN A 429 14.95 27.03 11.40
CA ASN A 429 15.21 28.24 12.18
C ASN A 429 14.23 28.42 13.36
N GLU A 430 13.06 27.79 13.32
CA GLU A 430 12.13 27.72 14.45
C GLU A 430 12.41 26.52 15.38
N ALA A 431 12.92 25.40 14.83
CA ALA A 431 13.19 24.17 15.59
C ALA A 431 14.53 24.15 16.38
N ILE A 432 15.36 25.21 16.29
CA ILE A 432 16.60 25.33 17.08
C ILE A 432 16.35 25.95 18.47
N LYS A 433 15.10 26.27 18.82
CA LYS A 433 14.76 26.87 20.12
C LYS A 433 14.11 25.94 21.14
N ASP A 434 13.81 24.68 20.79
CA ASP A 434 13.05 23.79 21.68
C ASP A 434 13.43 22.30 21.53
N LYS A 435 14.66 21.95 21.92
CA LYS A 435 15.08 20.55 22.06
C LYS A 435 15.96 20.36 23.29
N SER A 436 15.31 20.20 24.44
CA SER A 436 15.90 19.61 25.64
C SER A 436 14.83 19.10 26.65
N GLU A 437 13.73 18.46 26.22
CA GLU A 437 12.82 17.72 27.12
C GLU A 437 11.72 16.96 26.34
N SER A 438 11.96 15.74 25.83
CA SER A 438 10.85 14.93 25.23
C SER A 438 11.12 13.43 25.06
N ILE A 439 12.11 12.82 25.75
CA ILE A 439 12.40 11.37 25.61
C ILE A 439 12.01 10.58 26.89
N LYS A 440 11.12 11.09 27.75
CA LYS A 440 10.70 10.39 28.98
C LYS A 440 9.20 10.39 29.30
N ASP A 441 8.34 10.86 28.40
CA ASP A 441 6.94 11.17 28.77
C ASP A 441 5.89 10.63 27.78
N GLU A 442 6.06 9.41 27.23
CA GLU A 442 4.96 8.78 26.52
C GLU A 442 3.98 8.16 27.53
N ILE A 443 2.79 8.75 27.67
CA ILE A 443 1.80 8.35 28.69
C ILE A 443 0.62 7.55 28.12
N GLN A 444 0.58 7.32 26.81
CA GLN A 444 -0.54 6.62 26.16
C GLN A 444 -0.11 6.04 24.82
N ARG A 445 -0.76 4.95 24.41
CA ARG A 445 -0.54 4.26 23.13
C ARG A 445 -1.84 3.70 22.57
N TYR A 446 -1.91 3.41 21.27
CA TYR A 446 -2.99 2.58 20.73
C TYR A 446 -2.55 1.13 20.64
N ARG A 447 -3.47 0.21 20.94
CA ARG A 447 -3.22 -1.23 20.83
C ARG A 447 -4.47 -1.99 20.43
N THR A 448 -4.28 -3.21 19.93
CA THR A 448 -5.39 -4.15 19.76
C THR A 448 -5.76 -4.74 21.11
N ILE A 449 -7.04 -4.80 21.44
CA ILE A 449 -7.49 -5.50 22.64
C ILE A 449 -7.58 -6.99 22.31
N SER A 450 -6.87 -7.83 23.04
CA SER A 450 -7.07 -9.27 23.03
C SER A 450 -7.85 -9.71 24.27
N ILE A 451 -8.78 -10.63 24.08
CA ILE A 451 -9.53 -11.29 25.16
C ILE A 451 -9.56 -12.80 24.89
N ARG A 452 -9.78 -13.60 25.94
CA ARG A 452 -10.06 -15.01 25.79
C ARG A 452 -11.57 -15.24 25.84
N HIS A 453 -12.11 -15.92 24.84
CA HIS A 453 -13.52 -16.30 24.77
C HIS A 453 -13.62 -17.80 24.43
N GLY A 454 -13.87 -18.63 25.45
CA GLY A 454 -13.82 -20.09 25.30
C GLY A 454 -12.41 -20.60 24.97
N ASP A 455 -12.30 -21.38 23.90
CA ASP A 455 -11.06 -21.94 23.35
C ASP A 455 -10.43 -21.05 22.27
N ARG A 456 -10.84 -19.78 22.18
CA ARG A 456 -10.35 -18.80 21.19
C ARG A 456 -9.77 -17.56 21.86
N TYR A 457 -8.75 -16.99 21.22
CA TYR A 457 -8.27 -15.63 21.46
C TYR A 457 -8.96 -14.69 20.48
N CYS A 458 -9.68 -13.70 21.00
CA CYS A 458 -10.41 -12.73 20.21
C CYS A 458 -9.73 -11.38 20.27
N PHE A 459 -9.51 -10.78 19.10
CA PHE A 459 -8.76 -9.54 18.91
C PHE A 459 -9.66 -8.46 18.34
N SER A 460 -9.61 -7.25 18.90
CA SER A 460 -10.45 -6.16 18.44
C SER A 460 -10.09 -5.78 17.00
N THR A 461 -11.11 -5.63 16.15
CA THR A 461 -10.96 -5.17 14.76
C THR A 461 -10.70 -3.66 14.70
N GLN A 462 -10.84 -2.97 15.82
CA GLN A 462 -10.52 -1.55 15.96
C GLN A 462 -9.48 -1.37 17.06
N PRO A 463 -8.45 -0.53 16.84
CA PRO A 463 -7.49 -0.16 17.88
C PRO A 463 -8.17 0.65 18.98
N VAL A 464 -7.64 0.52 20.19
CA VAL A 464 -8.17 1.19 21.38
C VAL A 464 -7.03 1.92 22.09
N LEU A 465 -7.33 3.12 22.61
CA LEU A 465 -6.40 3.88 23.44
C LEU A 465 -6.12 3.13 24.74
N ALA A 466 -4.85 2.99 25.09
CA ALA A 466 -4.39 2.38 26.32
C ALA A 466 -3.37 3.30 27.00
N CYS A 467 -3.55 3.52 28.30
CA CYS A 467 -2.56 4.22 29.11
C CYS A 467 -1.37 3.30 29.37
N ILE A 468 -0.16 3.85 29.31
CA ILE A 468 1.07 3.10 29.55
C ILE A 468 1.15 2.70 31.03
N GLU A 469 1.10 1.39 31.27
CA GLU A 469 1.20 0.81 32.60
C GLU A 469 2.51 1.24 33.29
N GLY A 470 2.41 1.65 34.55
CA GLY A 470 3.54 2.18 35.32
C GLY A 470 3.89 3.65 35.06
N GLN A 471 3.37 4.28 34.00
CA GLN A 471 3.64 5.70 33.69
C GLN A 471 2.39 6.59 33.78
N SER A 472 1.20 6.01 33.60
CA SER A 472 -0.03 6.75 33.42
C SER A 472 -1.28 5.95 33.82
N ARG A 473 -2.38 6.66 34.00
CA ARG A 473 -3.70 6.11 34.32
C ARG A 473 -4.80 6.79 33.51
N PRO A 474 -5.92 6.09 33.22
CA PRO A 474 -7.02 6.69 32.50
C PRO A 474 -7.66 7.82 33.32
N THR A 475 -7.87 8.97 32.67
CA THR A 475 -8.60 10.10 33.26
C THR A 475 -10.11 9.87 33.20
N GLU A 476 -10.57 9.21 32.13
CA GLU A 476 -11.96 8.87 31.90
C GLU A 476 -12.03 7.53 31.13
N LEU A 477 -12.99 6.68 31.51
CA LEU A 477 -13.34 5.45 30.81
C LEU A 477 -14.72 5.63 30.17
N ARG A 478 -14.87 5.25 28.91
CA ARG A 478 -16.18 5.20 28.24
C ARG A 478 -16.49 3.81 27.71
N PRO A 479 -17.76 3.39 27.75
CA PRO A 479 -18.17 2.14 27.13
C PRO A 479 -18.11 2.30 25.61
N GLN A 480 -17.28 1.49 24.97
CA GLN A 480 -17.19 1.41 23.50
C GLN A 480 -17.60 0.01 23.05
N LEU A 481 -18.48 -0.07 22.06
CA LEU A 481 -18.84 -1.33 21.41
C LEU A 481 -17.71 -1.73 20.47
N LEU A 482 -16.93 -2.73 20.87
CA LEU A 482 -15.80 -3.24 20.10
C LEU A 482 -16.20 -4.55 19.40
N GLN A 483 -15.80 -4.65 18.15
CA GLN A 483 -15.92 -5.86 17.35
C GLN A 483 -14.62 -6.65 17.43
N PHE A 484 -14.72 -7.98 17.42
CA PHE A 484 -13.60 -8.89 17.58
C PHE A 484 -13.60 -9.97 16.50
N HIS A 485 -12.41 -10.30 16.02
CA HIS A 485 -12.12 -11.48 15.22
C HIS A 485 -11.38 -12.50 16.08
N CYS A 486 -11.71 -13.78 15.96
CA CYS A 486 -11.26 -14.78 16.92
C CYS A 486 -10.39 -15.86 16.27
N LEU A 487 -9.23 -16.13 16.86
CA LEU A 487 -8.31 -17.18 16.43
C LEU A 487 -8.29 -18.33 17.45
N PRO A 488 -8.10 -19.59 17.05
CA PRO A 488 -8.04 -20.70 17.99
C PRO A 488 -6.83 -20.58 18.95
N THR A 489 -7.02 -20.92 20.23
CA THR A 489 -5.96 -20.81 21.26
C THR A 489 -4.76 -21.73 21.05
N HIS A 490 -4.91 -22.78 20.23
CA HIS A 490 -3.84 -23.70 19.88
C HIS A 490 -2.94 -23.18 18.75
N SER A 491 -3.32 -22.09 18.08
CA SER A 491 -2.47 -21.42 17.09
C SER A 491 -1.34 -20.67 17.80
N VAL A 492 -0.09 -21.00 17.47
CA VAL A 492 1.09 -20.29 18.02
C VAL A 492 1.12 -18.84 17.52
N SER A 493 0.68 -18.62 16.27
CA SER A 493 0.47 -17.27 15.72
C SER A 493 -0.49 -16.47 16.60
N ALA A 494 -1.62 -17.06 17.01
CA ALA A 494 -2.57 -16.41 17.92
C ALA A 494 -1.95 -16.09 19.28
N GLN A 495 -1.14 -16.97 19.87
CA GLN A 495 -0.47 -16.71 21.15
C GLN A 495 0.52 -15.54 21.05
N ARG A 496 1.32 -15.48 19.98
CA ARG A 496 2.25 -14.35 19.74
C ARG A 496 1.49 -13.05 19.48
N LEU A 497 0.36 -13.11 18.78
CA LEU A 497 -0.52 -11.97 18.58
C LEU A 497 -1.09 -11.49 19.92
N VAL A 498 -1.42 -12.37 20.88
CA VAL A 498 -1.82 -11.93 22.23
C VAL A 498 -0.71 -11.10 22.87
N GLU A 499 0.53 -11.56 22.86
CA GLU A 499 1.67 -10.83 23.43
C GLU A 499 1.85 -9.47 22.74
N GLN A 500 1.87 -9.46 21.41
CA GLN A 500 2.02 -8.24 20.62
C GLN A 500 0.87 -7.24 20.82
N SER A 501 -0.36 -7.73 21.00
CA SER A 501 -1.53 -6.88 21.24
C SER A 501 -1.43 -6.05 22.53
N GLN A 502 -0.53 -6.41 23.46
CA GLN A 502 -0.36 -5.66 24.71
C GLN A 502 0.31 -4.30 24.48
N TYR A 503 1.17 -4.20 23.46
CA TYR A 503 2.00 -3.02 23.25
C TYR A 503 1.84 -2.35 21.88
N ARG A 504 1.17 -2.99 20.91
CA ARG A 504 0.96 -2.41 19.57
C ARG A 504 -0.41 -2.74 18.97
N VAL A 505 -0.74 -2.02 17.90
CA VAL A 505 -1.88 -2.32 17.04
C VAL A 505 -1.55 -3.50 16.12
N LEU A 506 -2.45 -4.47 16.05
CA LEU A 506 -2.36 -5.63 15.16
C LEU A 506 -3.27 -5.41 13.94
N GLU A 507 -2.64 -4.93 12.87
CA GLU A 507 -3.30 -4.44 11.66
C GLU A 507 -4.13 -5.51 10.95
N ILE A 508 -3.73 -6.78 11.08
CA ILE A 508 -4.39 -7.93 10.46
C ILE A 508 -5.88 -8.00 10.83
N PHE A 509 -6.27 -7.56 12.02
CA PHE A 509 -7.67 -7.65 12.48
C PHE A 509 -8.54 -6.50 11.99
N GLY A 510 -7.95 -5.40 11.51
CA GLY A 510 -8.70 -4.23 11.02
C GLY A 510 -9.64 -4.52 9.85
N LYS A 511 -9.38 -5.61 9.13
CA LYS A 511 -10.12 -6.01 7.93
C LYS A 511 -10.75 -7.40 8.05
N LYS A 512 -10.47 -8.15 9.14
CA LYS A 512 -11.05 -9.47 9.35
C LYS A 512 -12.50 -9.34 9.81
N PRO A 513 -13.40 -10.23 9.38
CA PRO A 513 -14.81 -10.18 9.76
C PRO A 513 -14.95 -10.32 11.27
N ALA A 514 -15.83 -9.51 11.84
CA ALA A 514 -16.16 -9.59 13.26
C ALA A 514 -17.04 -10.81 13.53
N GLU A 515 -16.63 -11.64 14.47
CA GLU A 515 -17.36 -12.82 14.93
C GLU A 515 -18.03 -12.59 16.29
N LEU A 516 -17.56 -11.57 17.02
CA LEU A 516 -18.00 -11.24 18.36
C LEU A 516 -18.05 -9.72 18.52
N ALA A 517 -19.03 -9.22 19.25
CA ALA A 517 -19.12 -7.81 19.62
C ALA A 517 -19.35 -7.68 21.13
N LEU A 518 -18.53 -6.89 21.80
CA LEU A 518 -18.58 -6.68 23.25
C LEU A 518 -18.43 -5.20 23.57
N SER A 519 -19.19 -4.73 24.55
CA SER A 519 -19.00 -3.39 25.11
C SER A 519 -17.94 -3.45 26.21
N LEU A 520 -16.82 -2.75 26.00
CA LEU A 520 -15.73 -2.66 26.98
C LEU A 520 -15.55 -1.21 27.44
N GLN A 521 -15.17 -1.04 28.72
CA GLN A 521 -14.77 0.26 29.26
C GLN A 521 -13.34 0.56 28.80
N VAL A 522 -13.19 1.59 27.97
CA VAL A 522 -11.91 1.95 27.37
C VAL A 522 -11.48 3.37 27.73
N PRO A 523 -10.18 3.63 27.93
CA PRO A 523 -9.67 4.98 28.13
C PRO A 523 -10.02 5.90 26.96
N VAL A 524 -10.47 7.12 27.27
CA VAL A 524 -10.59 8.20 26.28
C VAL A 524 -9.50 9.26 26.41
N ALA A 525 -8.81 9.27 27.56
CA ALA A 525 -7.64 10.10 27.82
C ALA A 525 -6.79 9.46 28.93
N CYS A 526 -5.50 9.74 28.92
CA CYS A 526 -4.55 9.32 29.95
C CYS A 526 -3.90 10.53 30.62
N GLN A 527 -3.62 10.41 31.91
CA GLN A 527 -2.82 11.36 32.69
C GLN A 527 -1.65 10.62 33.35
N LYS A 528 -0.54 11.32 33.60
CA LYS A 528 0.58 10.74 34.37
C LYS A 528 0.07 10.20 35.71
N ALA A 529 0.62 9.04 36.10
CA ALA A 529 0.16 8.28 37.25
C ALA A 529 0.27 9.09 38.55
#